data_AF-A0A7S0Y2N6-F1
#
_entry.id   AF-A0A7S0Y2N6-F1
#
_cell.length_a   1.000
_cell.length_b   1.000
_cell.length_c   1.000
_cell.angle_alpha   90.00
_cell.angle_beta   90.00
_cell.angle_gamma   90.00
#
_symmetry.space_group_name_H-M   'P 1'
#
loop_
_entity.id
_entity.type
_entity.pdbx_description
1 polymer ?
#
loop_
_entity_poly.entity_id
_entity_poly.type
_entity_poly.pdbx_seq_one_letter_code
_entity_poly.pdbx_strand_id
1 'polypeptide(L)'
;MDEETLSAEATSVTFEDASFCQELRACSWLWVDGEMMRVVSRSIELENTFTVERGAWGTLPAEHQKGARVTMVPQTTLGVEMGDDQPSLRMKLPEEMDPWFDFWGGQGAQLWEMGVGDQQQVKESQLNGRVLVQN
;
A
#
# COMPACT_ATOMS: atom_id res chain seq x y z
N MET A 1 -28.69 29.61 -2.05
CA MET A 1 -27.77 28.61 -2.65
C MET A 1 -27.76 27.49 -1.67
N ASP A 2 -28.41 26.38 -2.00
CA ASP A 2 -28.44 25.21 -1.14
C ASP A 2 -27.03 24.60 -1.13
N GLU A 3 -26.42 24.51 0.05
CA GLU A 3 -25.12 23.86 0.21
C GLU A 3 -25.32 22.36 0.01
N GLU A 4 -24.84 21.82 -1.11
CA GLU A 4 -24.79 20.38 -1.34
C GLU A 4 -23.75 19.77 -0.40
N THR A 5 -24.20 18.88 0.48
CA THR A 5 -23.36 18.13 1.41
C THR A 5 -23.38 16.65 1.06
N LEU A 6 -22.22 16.01 1.06
CA LEU A 6 -22.11 14.56 1.00
C LEU A 6 -22.60 14.00 2.34
N SER A 7 -23.72 13.29 2.34
CA SER A 7 -24.26 12.62 3.53
C SER A 7 -23.26 11.64 4.12
N ALA A 8 -23.24 11.47 5.46
CA ALA A 8 -22.43 10.47 6.18
C ALA A 8 -22.68 9.01 5.71
N GLU A 9 -23.84 8.75 5.09
CA GLU A 9 -24.23 7.42 4.60
C GLU A 9 -23.93 7.21 3.11
N ALA A 10 -23.42 8.23 2.40
CA ALA A 10 -23.11 8.11 0.98
C ALA A 10 -21.99 7.08 0.74
N THR A 11 -22.19 6.15 -0.18
CA THR A 11 -21.17 5.14 -0.56
C THR A 11 -20.49 5.45 -1.88
N SER A 12 -20.82 6.59 -2.49
CA SER A 12 -20.29 7.04 -3.77
C SER A 12 -19.73 8.44 -3.62
N VAL A 13 -18.56 8.69 -4.23
CA VAL A 13 -17.91 10.00 -4.27
C VAL A 13 -17.50 10.29 -5.71
N THR A 14 -17.77 11.51 -6.17
CA THR A 14 -17.30 12.00 -7.47
C THR A 14 -16.21 13.03 -7.24
N PHE A 15 -15.24 13.15 -8.13
CA PHE A 15 -14.20 14.18 -8.03
C PHE A 15 -14.23 15.13 -9.22
N GLU A 16 -13.85 16.38 -8.97
CA GLU A 16 -13.76 17.42 -10.01
C GLU A 16 -12.50 17.24 -10.87
N ASP A 17 -11.40 16.85 -10.23
CA ASP A 17 -10.10 16.72 -10.89
C ASP A 17 -9.93 15.32 -11.50
N ALA A 18 -10.03 15.26 -12.84
CA ALA A 18 -9.83 14.03 -13.59
C ALA A 18 -8.40 13.49 -13.50
N SER A 19 -7.38 14.34 -13.33
CA SER A 19 -5.99 13.90 -13.19
C SER A 19 -5.78 13.17 -11.87
N PHE A 20 -6.35 13.68 -10.77
CA PHE A 20 -6.38 12.99 -9.49
C PHE A 20 -7.03 11.60 -9.60
N CYS A 21 -8.14 11.50 -10.35
CA CYS A 21 -8.85 10.24 -10.56
C CYS A 21 -8.05 9.18 -11.34
N GLN A 22 -7.07 9.60 -12.16
CA GLN A 22 -6.22 8.66 -12.91
C GLN A 22 -5.24 7.91 -12.02
N GLU A 23 -4.99 8.39 -10.80
CA GLU A 23 -4.10 7.76 -9.84
C GLU A 23 -4.84 6.88 -8.84
N LEU A 24 -6.12 7.17 -8.58
CA LEU A 24 -6.95 6.35 -7.70
C LEU A 24 -7.19 4.94 -8.27
N ARG A 25 -6.92 3.95 -7.44
CA ARG A 25 -7.19 2.53 -7.68
C ARG A 25 -8.05 1.97 -6.55
N ALA A 26 -8.67 0.81 -6.78
CA ALA A 26 -9.25 0.04 -5.68
C ALA A 26 -8.18 -0.18 -4.59
N CYS A 27 -8.61 -0.16 -3.33
CA CYS A 27 -7.77 -0.16 -2.12
C CYS A 27 -6.93 1.10 -1.87
N SER A 28 -7.11 2.20 -2.63
CA SER A 28 -6.49 3.48 -2.27
C SER A 28 -7.15 4.07 -1.03
N TRP A 29 -6.39 4.82 -0.24
CA TRP A 29 -6.87 5.51 0.95
C TRP A 29 -7.00 7.00 0.69
N LEU A 30 -8.08 7.58 1.22
CA LEU A 30 -8.43 8.99 1.05
C LEU A 30 -8.63 9.61 2.42
N TRP A 31 -8.11 10.81 2.60
CA TRP A 31 -8.37 11.65 3.77
C TRP A 31 -9.25 12.83 3.36
N VAL A 32 -10.41 12.98 4.01
CA VAL A 32 -11.39 14.04 3.73
C VAL A 32 -11.88 14.62 5.06
N ASP A 33 -11.58 15.89 5.34
CA ASP A 33 -12.02 16.64 6.53
C ASP A 33 -11.99 15.87 7.87
N GLY A 34 -10.98 15.01 8.08
CA GLY A 34 -10.82 14.24 9.32
C GLY A 34 -11.34 12.80 9.29
N GLU A 35 -11.92 12.38 8.17
CA GLU A 35 -12.36 11.01 7.90
C GLU A 35 -11.39 10.29 6.96
N MET A 36 -11.11 9.02 7.28
CA MET A 36 -10.41 8.12 6.38
C MET A 36 -11.42 7.28 5.58
N MET A 37 -11.32 7.31 4.27
CA MET A 37 -12.14 6.50 3.36
C MET A 37 -11.26 5.56 2.53
N ARG A 38 -11.80 4.39 2.18
CA ARG A 38 -11.16 3.44 1.28
C ARG A 38 -11.89 3.42 -0.05
N VAL A 39 -11.16 3.50 -1.15
CA VAL A 39 -11.72 3.26 -2.48
C VAL A 39 -11.98 1.76 -2.64
N VAL A 40 -13.23 1.37 -2.86
CA VAL A 40 -13.63 -0.02 -3.11
C VAL A 40 -13.54 -0.31 -4.61
N SER A 41 -14.13 0.56 -5.43
CA SER A 41 -14.16 0.39 -6.88
C SER A 41 -14.35 1.73 -7.59
N ARG A 42 -14.02 1.77 -8.88
CA ARG A 42 -14.35 2.89 -9.77
C ARG A 42 -15.62 2.57 -10.54
N SER A 43 -16.52 3.54 -10.68
CA SER A 43 -17.71 3.40 -11.52
C SER A 43 -17.31 3.18 -12.98
N ILE A 44 -18.02 2.29 -13.67
CA ILE A 44 -17.81 2.01 -15.09
C ILE A 44 -18.57 3.03 -15.96
N GLU A 45 -19.69 3.54 -15.45
CA GLU A 45 -20.62 4.40 -16.19
C GLU A 45 -20.33 5.89 -16.00
N LEU A 46 -19.77 6.26 -14.85
CA LEU A 46 -19.49 7.65 -14.50
C LEU A 46 -17.98 7.85 -14.33
N GLU A 47 -17.39 8.59 -15.26
CA GLU A 47 -16.01 9.03 -15.13
C GLU A 47 -15.87 9.84 -13.83
N ASN A 48 -14.81 9.55 -13.06
CA ASN A 48 -14.46 10.20 -11.79
C ASN A 48 -15.37 9.88 -10.60
N THR A 49 -16.26 8.89 -10.72
CA THR A 49 -17.07 8.40 -9.59
C THR A 49 -16.49 7.11 -9.03
N PHE A 50 -16.42 7.01 -7.70
CA PHE A 50 -15.83 5.89 -6.97
C PHE A 50 -16.75 5.43 -5.86
N THR A 51 -16.86 4.11 -5.71
CA THR A 51 -17.48 3.51 -4.52
C THR A 51 -16.47 3.53 -3.39
N VAL A 52 -16.86 4.03 -2.23
CA VAL A 52 -15.99 4.15 -1.05
C VAL A 52 -16.57 3.43 0.16
N GLU A 53 -15.69 2.88 0.97
CA GLU A 53 -15.96 2.44 2.34
C GLU A 53 -15.52 3.58 3.28
N ARG A 54 -16.42 3.94 4.20
CA ARG A 54 -16.33 5.15 5.01
C ARG A 54 -16.01 4.85 6.46
N GLY A 55 -15.49 5.84 7.19
CA GLY A 55 -15.13 5.67 8.60
C GLY A 55 -14.07 4.59 8.82
N ALA A 56 -13.08 4.50 7.91
CA ALA A 56 -12.03 3.51 8.03
C ALA A 56 -10.97 3.92 9.07
N TRP A 57 -10.09 2.99 9.43
CA TRP A 57 -8.95 3.23 10.33
C TRP A 57 -9.32 3.89 11.68
N GLY A 58 -10.54 3.64 12.17
CA GLY A 58 -11.03 4.15 13.45
C GLY A 58 -11.63 5.58 13.38
N THR A 59 -11.74 6.17 12.20
CA THR A 59 -12.53 7.39 11.99
C THR A 59 -14.04 7.07 11.94
N LEU A 60 -14.90 8.09 12.14
CA LEU A 60 -16.35 7.95 11.96
C LEU A 60 -16.76 8.57 10.62
N PRO A 61 -17.75 7.99 9.90
CA PRO A 61 -18.35 8.65 8.75
C PRO A 61 -18.90 10.03 9.13
N ALA A 62 -18.53 11.08 8.40
CA ALA A 62 -18.93 12.46 8.68
C ALA A 62 -19.57 13.12 7.46
N GLU A 63 -20.38 14.16 7.62
CA GLU A 63 -20.84 14.91 6.44
C GLU A 63 -19.71 15.78 5.89
N HIS A 64 -19.57 15.82 4.56
CA HIS A 64 -18.54 16.62 3.88
C HIS A 64 -19.18 17.67 2.99
N GLN A 65 -18.69 18.91 3.04
CA GLN A 65 -19.15 19.94 2.13
C GLN A 65 -18.67 19.66 0.71
N LYS A 66 -19.47 20.02 -0.30
CA LYS A 66 -19.01 20.01 -1.69
C LYS A 66 -17.73 20.84 -1.85
N GLY A 67 -16.76 20.29 -2.57
CA GLY A 67 -15.44 20.91 -2.72
C GLY A 67 -14.50 20.68 -1.54
N ALA A 68 -14.88 19.84 -0.55
CA ALA A 68 -13.99 19.37 0.50
C ALA A 68 -12.67 18.88 -0.10
N ARG A 69 -11.57 19.21 0.59
CA ARG A 69 -10.24 18.82 0.15
C ARG A 69 -10.07 17.33 0.37
N VAL A 70 -9.56 16.66 -0.66
CA VAL A 70 -9.21 15.24 -0.57
C VAL A 70 -7.72 15.07 -0.79
N THR A 71 -7.11 14.32 0.10
CA THR A 71 -5.71 13.94 0.01
C THR A 71 -5.62 12.43 -0.11
N MET A 72 -4.89 11.94 -1.11
CA MET A 72 -4.58 10.52 -1.20
C MET A 72 -3.53 10.17 -0.15
N VAL A 73 -3.80 9.15 0.66
CA VAL A 73 -2.89 8.69 1.72
C VAL A 73 -2.04 7.55 1.16
N PRO A 74 -0.71 7.72 1.01
CA PRO A 74 0.15 6.65 0.52
C PRO A 74 0.20 5.52 1.56
N GLN A 75 0.16 4.27 1.07
CA GLN A 75 0.35 3.09 1.89
C GLN A 75 1.69 2.43 1.54
N THR A 76 2.45 2.05 2.56
CA THR A 76 3.61 1.17 2.43
C THR A 76 3.36 -0.08 3.26
N THR A 77 3.52 -1.24 2.64
CA THR A 77 3.45 -2.52 3.35
C THR A 77 4.87 -2.91 3.76
N LEU A 78 5.12 -3.04 5.07
CA LEU A 78 6.37 -3.58 5.56
C LEU A 78 6.28 -5.11 5.54
N GLY A 79 6.99 -5.75 4.61
CA GLY A 79 7.20 -7.18 4.63
C GLY A 79 8.21 -7.52 5.72
N VAL A 80 7.77 -8.20 6.78
CA VAL A 80 8.69 -8.84 7.72
C VAL A 80 8.89 -10.26 7.22
N GLU A 81 10.01 -10.49 6.54
CA GLU A 81 10.47 -11.85 6.30
C GLU A 81 10.98 -12.40 7.63
N MET A 82 10.16 -13.24 8.28
CA MET A 82 10.70 -14.13 9.31
C MET A 82 11.56 -15.14 8.56
N GLY A 83 12.85 -14.85 8.42
CA GLY A 83 13.78 -15.83 7.88
C GLY A 83 13.63 -17.12 8.68
N ASP A 84 13.56 -18.25 7.99
CA ASP A 84 13.61 -19.59 8.58
C ASP A 84 15.00 -19.89 9.21
N ASP A 85 15.71 -18.85 9.63
CA ASP A 85 16.96 -18.90 10.38
C ASP A 85 16.60 -19.40 11.78
N GLN A 86 16.30 -20.69 11.87
CA GLN A 86 16.37 -21.41 13.12
C GLN A 86 17.74 -21.10 13.69
N PRO A 87 17.86 -20.60 14.94
CA PRO A 87 19.13 -20.50 15.61
C PRO A 87 19.63 -21.92 15.84
N SER A 88 20.26 -22.51 14.82
CA SER A 88 20.99 -23.75 15.01
C SER A 88 22.18 -23.37 15.89
N LEU A 89 22.07 -23.79 17.15
CA LEU A 89 23.18 -23.83 18.09
C LEU A 89 24.19 -24.85 17.52
N ARG A 90 24.94 -24.43 16.50
CA ARG A 90 26.17 -25.11 16.09
C ARG A 90 27.16 -24.89 17.22
N MET A 91 27.09 -25.75 18.23
CA MET A 91 28.25 -26.02 19.06
C MET A 91 29.38 -26.38 18.08
N LYS A 92 30.38 -25.51 17.98
CA LYS A 92 31.69 -25.88 17.46
C LYS A 92 32.16 -27.05 18.33
N LEU A 93 32.04 -28.26 17.81
CA LEU A 93 32.82 -29.37 18.34
C LEU A 93 34.29 -28.95 18.22
N PRO A 94 35.09 -29.10 19.27
CA PRO A 94 36.49 -28.70 19.25
C PRO A 94 37.21 -29.41 18.10
N GLU A 95 38.09 -28.66 17.43
CA GLU A 95 38.85 -29.05 16.22
C GLU A 95 39.76 -30.29 16.38
N GLU A 96 39.73 -30.98 17.52
CA GLU A 96 40.60 -32.11 17.84
C GLU A 96 39.87 -33.47 17.85
N MET A 97 38.71 -33.58 17.21
CA MET A 97 38.08 -34.88 17.01
C MET A 97 37.98 -35.20 15.52
N ASP A 98 39.13 -35.56 14.94
CA ASP A 98 39.17 -36.40 13.75
C ASP A 98 38.65 -37.80 14.09
N PRO A 99 37.67 -38.30 13.34
CA PRO A 99 37.83 -39.65 12.84
C PRO A 99 37.59 -39.68 11.34
N TRP A 100 38.68 -39.90 10.61
CA TRP A 100 38.77 -40.82 9.46
C TRP A 100 37.45 -41.16 8.73
N PHE A 101 36.85 -40.21 8.03
CA PHE A 101 35.96 -40.54 6.91
C PHE A 101 36.33 -39.70 5.69
N ASP A 102 37.44 -40.15 5.12
CA ASP A 102 37.87 -40.02 3.72
C ASP A 102 36.68 -40.22 2.74
N PHE A 103 36.49 -39.32 1.76
CA PHE A 103 37.23 -39.29 0.48
C PHE A 103 36.47 -40.06 -0.62
N TRP A 104 35.63 -39.34 -1.36
CA TRP A 104 35.55 -39.28 -2.83
C TRP A 104 34.15 -38.91 -3.30
N GLY A 105 34.08 -37.82 -4.09
CA GLY A 105 33.12 -37.74 -5.19
C GLY A 105 32.38 -36.42 -5.34
N GLY A 106 32.94 -35.52 -6.15
CA GLY A 106 32.10 -34.84 -7.14
C GLY A 106 31.88 -33.34 -6.99
N GLN A 107 32.80 -32.59 -7.62
CA GLN A 107 32.51 -31.51 -8.58
C GLN A 107 31.56 -30.36 -8.21
N GLY A 108 32.16 -29.17 -8.11
CA GLY A 108 31.81 -28.05 -8.99
C GLY A 108 30.66 -27.14 -8.56
N ALA A 109 30.94 -26.17 -7.69
CA ALA A 109 30.10 -24.98 -7.53
C ALA A 109 30.84 -23.77 -8.10
N GLN A 110 30.54 -23.40 -9.36
CA GLN A 110 30.79 -22.04 -9.85
C GLN A 110 29.60 -21.17 -9.41
N LEU A 111 29.85 -20.34 -8.41
CA LEU A 111 28.91 -19.36 -7.89
C LEU A 111 28.89 -18.15 -8.84
N TRP A 112 27.72 -17.78 -9.35
CA TRP A 112 27.52 -16.58 -10.16
C TRP A 112 27.54 -15.36 -9.23
N GLU A 113 28.50 -14.45 -9.42
CA GLU A 113 28.46 -13.12 -8.82
C GLU A 113 27.36 -12.30 -9.52
N MET A 114 26.21 -12.12 -8.86
CA MET A 114 25.20 -11.15 -9.28
C MET A 114 25.67 -9.74 -8.92
N GLY A 115 25.72 -8.87 -9.93
CA GLY A 115 25.98 -7.44 -9.77
C GLY A 115 24.91 -6.76 -8.92
N VAL A 116 25.38 -6.01 -7.93
CA VAL A 116 24.57 -5.12 -7.10
C VAL A 116 24.52 -3.77 -7.79
N GLY A 117 23.32 -3.26 -8.07
CA GLY A 117 23.15 -1.85 -8.41
C GLY A 117 21.87 -1.57 -9.16
N ASP A 118 20.82 -1.22 -8.43
CA ASP A 118 19.96 -0.09 -8.76
C ASP A 118 19.01 0.19 -7.59
N GLN A 119 19.37 1.17 -6.76
CA GLN A 119 18.42 1.74 -5.81
C GLN A 119 17.54 2.74 -6.56
N GLN A 120 16.31 2.33 -6.88
CA GLN A 120 15.27 3.23 -7.36
C GLN A 120 14.95 4.27 -6.27
N GLN A 121 15.22 5.54 -6.57
CA GLN A 121 14.70 6.66 -5.81
C GLN A 121 13.18 6.70 -5.93
N VAL A 122 12.49 6.48 -4.82
CA VAL A 122 11.04 6.64 -4.72
C VAL A 122 10.74 8.14 -4.67
N LYS A 123 10.21 8.71 -5.76
CA LYS A 123 9.63 10.05 -5.76
C LYS A 123 8.27 9.98 -5.07
N GLU A 124 8.18 10.50 -3.85
CA GLU A 124 6.89 10.76 -3.22
C GLU A 124 6.24 11.97 -3.91
N SER A 125 5.25 11.70 -4.76
CA SER A 125 4.36 12.71 -5.33
C SER A 125 3.12 12.80 -4.43
N GLN A 126 2.94 13.91 -3.71
CA GLN A 126 1.69 14.17 -2.99
C GLN A 126 0.67 14.79 -3.95
N LEU A 127 -0.43 14.07 -4.21
CA LEU A 127 -1.52 14.53 -5.07
C LEU A 127 -2.73 14.95 -4.24
N ASN A 128 -3.30 16.10 -4.59
CA ASN A 128 -4.46 16.69 -3.92
C ASN A 128 -5.62 16.79 -4.92
N GLY A 129 -6.84 16.48 -4.49
CA GLY A 129 -8.08 16.57 -5.27
C GLY A 129 -9.23 17.26 -4.52
N ARG A 130 -10.40 17.39 -5.17
CA ARG A 130 -11.65 17.95 -4.60
C ARG A 130 -12.86 17.07 -4.90
N VAL A 131 -13.77 16.93 -3.92
CA VAL A 131 -15.02 16.15 -4.05
C VAL A 131 -16.16 16.93 -4.68
N LEU A 132 -16.84 16.31 -5.62
CA LEU A 132 -18.17 16.63 -6.12
C LEU A 132 -19.19 15.68 -5.49
N VAL A 133 -20.29 16.25 -5.00
CA VAL A 133 -21.40 15.51 -4.40
C VAL A 133 -22.41 15.12 -5.49
N GLN A 134 -22.88 13.88 -5.47
CA GLN A 134 -24.16 13.50 -6.08
C GLN A 134 -24.91 12.55 -5.13
N ASN A 135 -26.20 12.81 -4.95
CA ASN A 135 -27.15 11.99 -4.18
C ASN A 135 -27.59 10.74 -4.94
#